data_AF-A0A359H425-F1
#
_entry.id   AF-A0A359H425-F1
#
_cell.length_a   1.000
_cell.length_b   1.000
_cell.length_c   1.000
_cell.angle_alpha   90.00
_cell.angle_beta   90.00
_cell.angle_gamma   90.00
#
_symmetry.space_group_name_H-M   'P 1'
#
loop_
_entity.id
_entity.type
_entity.pdbx_description
1 polymer ?
#
loop_
_entity_poly.entity_id
_entity_poly.type
_entity_poly.pdbx_seq_one_letter_code
_entity_poly.pdbx_strand_id
1 'polypeptide(L)'
;MAKLLQTEPEFNRYRWIIILVAPFFLYLIPLDEIFHGTTICLFKNTFGVECYGCGMTRAIFSLLYLDFDGAFHYNRLVVIVAPMLIYIWIKSIAVSFRKRKIINTFGRNSTKTQIWTPTR
;
A
#
# COMPACT_ATOMS: atom_id res chain seq x y z
N MET A 1 -27.72 -9.50 -3.79
CA MET A 1 -26.80 -8.34 -3.89
C MET A 1 -25.66 -8.34 -2.86
N ALA A 2 -25.54 -9.35 -1.98
CA ALA A 2 -24.43 -9.49 -1.01
C ALA A 2 -23.27 -10.40 -1.50
N LYS A 3 -23.11 -10.56 -2.82
CA LYS A 3 -22.14 -11.48 -3.43
C LYS A 3 -21.06 -10.81 -4.29
N LEU A 4 -20.98 -9.47 -4.27
CA LEU A 4 -20.01 -8.68 -5.06
C LEU A 4 -18.71 -8.37 -4.30
N LEU A 5 -18.37 -9.15 -3.28
CA LEU A 5 -17.06 -9.13 -2.61
C LEU A 5 -16.34 -10.49 -2.76
N GLN A 6 -16.54 -11.14 -3.91
CA GLN A 6 -15.62 -12.14 -4.43
C GLN A 6 -14.39 -11.37 -4.95
N THR A 7 -13.50 -10.95 -4.05
CA THR A 7 -12.18 -10.49 -4.44
C THR A 7 -11.41 -11.72 -4.94
N GLU A 8 -11.28 -11.80 -6.26
CA GLU A 8 -10.58 -12.83 -7.02
C GLU A 8 -9.26 -13.31 -6.36
N PRO A 9 -9.09 -14.62 -6.13
CA PRO A 9 -7.89 -15.19 -5.48
C PRO A 9 -6.60 -15.05 -6.30
N GLU A 10 -6.67 -14.58 -7.55
CA GLU A 10 -5.55 -14.24 -8.43
C GLU A 10 -4.73 -13.02 -7.95
N PHE A 11 -5.33 -12.11 -7.17
CA PHE A 11 -4.66 -10.89 -6.70
C PHE A 11 -3.51 -11.16 -5.71
N ASN A 12 -3.53 -12.30 -5.01
CA ASN A 12 -2.62 -12.56 -3.89
C ASN A 12 -1.17 -12.86 -4.32
N ARG A 13 -0.94 -13.30 -5.57
CA ARG A 13 0.43 -13.55 -6.09
C ARG A 13 1.19 -12.25 -6.31
N TYR A 14 0.56 -11.26 -6.93
CA TYR A 14 1.19 -9.97 -7.23
C TYR A 14 1.18 -9.02 -6.03
N ARG A 15 0.31 -9.25 -5.04
CA ARG A 15 0.21 -8.41 -3.84
C ARG A 15 1.55 -8.21 -3.11
N TRP A 16 2.36 -9.26 -2.99
CA TRP A 16 3.68 -9.17 -2.35
C TRP A 16 4.70 -8.43 -3.20
N ILE A 17 4.63 -8.63 -4.52
CA ILE A 17 5.46 -7.89 -5.48
C ILE A 17 5.14 -6.40 -5.34
N ILE A 18 3.86 -6.02 -5.41
CA ILE A 18 3.42 -4.62 -5.26
C ILE A 18 3.87 -4.04 -3.91
N ILE A 19 3.73 -4.77 -2.81
CA ILE A 19 4.12 -4.28 -1.47
C ILE A 19 5.62 -3.99 -1.36
N LEU A 20 6.49 -4.80 -1.98
CA LEU A 20 7.95 -4.63 -1.94
C LEU A 20 8.43 -3.61 -2.99
N VAL A 21 7.81 -3.63 -4.15
CA VAL A 21 8.21 -2.85 -5.32
C VAL A 21 7.71 -1.40 -5.23
N ALA A 22 6.50 -1.17 -4.71
CA ALA A 22 5.94 0.17 -4.55
C ALA A 22 6.85 1.13 -3.76
N PRO A 23 7.33 0.82 -2.53
CA PRO A 23 8.19 1.73 -1.79
C PRO A 23 9.56 1.93 -2.46
N PHE A 24 10.08 0.92 -3.17
CA PHE A 24 11.33 1.03 -3.91
C PHE A 24 11.21 1.98 -5.10
N PHE A 25 10.15 1.86 -5.91
CA PHE A 25 9.87 2.83 -6.97
C PHE A 25 9.57 4.22 -6.41
N LEU A 26 8.89 4.32 -5.26
CA LEU A 26 8.65 5.59 -4.60
C LEU A 26 9.97 6.25 -4.17
N TYR A 27 10.93 5.47 -3.67
CA TYR A 27 12.26 5.98 -3.32
C TYR A 27 13.06 6.43 -4.55
N LEU A 28 12.88 5.79 -5.71
CA LEU A 28 13.57 6.17 -6.95
C LEU A 28 13.07 7.49 -7.57
N ILE A 29 11.94 8.03 -7.12
CA ILE A 29 11.45 9.32 -7.61
C ILE A 29 12.29 10.44 -6.99
N PRO A 30 13.00 11.24 -7.80
CA PRO A 30 13.84 12.31 -7.30
C PRO A 30 12.99 13.41 -6.65
N LEU A 31 13.44 13.86 -5.48
CA LEU A 31 12.80 14.91 -4.69
C LEU A 31 12.74 16.26 -5.42
N ASP A 32 13.73 16.56 -6.28
CA ASP A 32 13.82 17.82 -7.01
C ASP A 32 12.62 18.07 -7.94
N GLU A 33 12.13 17.03 -8.61
CA GLU A 33 10.93 17.11 -9.46
C GLU A 33 9.66 17.37 -8.64
N ILE A 34 9.63 16.92 -7.38
CA ILE A 34 8.49 17.14 -6.49
C ILE A 34 8.57 18.54 -5.87
N PHE A 35 9.75 19.03 -5.50
CA PHE A 35 9.92 20.33 -4.86
C PHE A 35 9.88 21.49 -5.85
N HIS A 36 10.56 21.36 -6.99
CA HIS A 36 10.78 22.44 -7.96
C HIS A 36 10.08 22.20 -9.31
N GLY A 37 9.70 20.96 -9.62
CA GLY A 37 8.97 20.64 -10.84
C GLY A 37 7.58 21.29 -10.87
N THR A 38 7.13 21.69 -12.07
CA THR A 38 5.77 22.17 -12.33
C THR A 38 4.77 21.22 -11.71
N THR A 39 4.11 21.63 -10.63
CA THR A 39 3.20 20.74 -9.91
C THR A 39 2.03 20.38 -10.82
N ILE A 40 1.79 19.09 -11.03
CA ILE A 40 0.58 18.56 -11.70
C ILE A 40 -0.70 18.92 -10.87
N CYS A 41 -0.51 19.43 -9.66
CA CYS A 41 -1.54 19.89 -8.75
C CYS A 41 -2.31 21.10 -9.35
N LEU A 42 -3.50 20.85 -9.88
CA LEU A 42 -4.38 21.89 -10.43
C LEU A 42 -4.59 23.03 -9.42
N PHE A 43 -4.76 22.69 -8.14
CA PHE A 43 -4.99 23.63 -7.04
C PHE A 43 -3.86 24.66 -6.86
N LYS A 44 -2.59 24.22 -6.91
CA LYS A 44 -1.45 25.13 -6.81
C LYS A 44 -1.37 26.02 -8.04
N ASN A 45 -1.66 25.47 -9.22
CA ASN A 45 -1.61 26.23 -10.46
C ASN A 45 -2.75 27.27 -10.57
N THR A 46 -3.94 26.98 -10.04
CA THR A 46 -5.10 27.88 -10.12
C THR A 46 -5.20 28.85 -8.95
N PHE A 47 -4.85 28.43 -7.73
CA PHE A 47 -5.01 29.23 -6.52
C PHE A 47 -3.68 29.67 -5.89
N GLY A 48 -2.53 29.23 -6.40
CA GLY A 48 -1.21 29.56 -5.85
C GLY A 48 -0.90 28.93 -4.50
N VAL A 49 -1.83 28.15 -3.93
CA VAL A 49 -1.70 27.50 -2.61
C VAL A 49 -1.49 26.00 -2.76
N GLU A 50 -0.59 25.47 -1.94
CA GLU A 50 -0.39 24.02 -1.84
C GLU A 50 -1.64 23.37 -1.24
N CYS A 51 -2.19 22.36 -1.92
CA CYS A 51 -3.29 21.60 -1.35
C CYS A 51 -2.76 20.61 -0.30
N TYR A 52 -3.64 20.23 0.65
CA TYR A 52 -3.29 19.27 1.70
C TYR A 52 -2.76 17.93 1.16
N GLY A 53 -3.21 17.51 -0.03
CA GLY A 53 -2.72 16.31 -0.69
C GLY A 53 -1.27 16.44 -1.16
N CYS A 54 -0.97 17.45 -1.97
CA CYS A 54 0.36 17.70 -2.53
C CYS A 54 1.40 17.96 -1.40
N GLY A 55 1.03 18.69 -0.34
CA GLY A 55 1.87 18.87 0.84
C GLY A 55 2.08 17.59 1.67
N MET A 56 1.06 16.74 1.80
CA MET A 56 1.21 15.45 2.51
C MET A 56 2.10 14.46 1.75
N THR A 57 2.00 14.42 0.42
CA THR A 57 2.90 13.60 -0.41
C THR A 57 4.35 14.05 -0.20
N ARG A 58 4.65 15.35 -0.30
CA ARG A 58 6.00 15.88 -0.02
C ARG A 58 6.49 15.53 1.38
N ALA A 59 5.63 15.65 2.40
CA ALA A 59 6.01 15.32 3.76
C ALA A 59 6.37 13.83 3.94
N ILE A 60 5.59 12.92 3.32
CA ILE A 60 5.88 11.48 3.34
C ILE A 60 7.18 11.19 2.58
N PHE A 61 7.42 11.85 1.45
CA PHE A 61 8.66 11.73 0.70
C PHE A 61 9.86 12.21 1.51
N SER A 62 9.82 13.39 2.14
CA SER A 62 10.87 13.85 3.05
C SER A 62 11.15 12.83 4.16
N LEU A 63 10.12 12.22 4.76
CA LEU A 63 10.31 11.13 5.73
C LEU A 63 10.99 9.89 5.15
N LEU A 64 10.71 9.52 3.90
CA LEU A 64 11.38 8.40 3.22
C LEU A 64 12.88 8.65 3.02
N TYR A 65 13.26 9.92 2.83
CA TYR A 65 14.66 10.35 2.73
C TYR A 65 15.28 10.72 4.10
N LEU A 66 14.58 10.42 5.20
CA LEU A 66 15.00 10.72 6.58
C LEU A 66 15.15 12.22 6.89
N ASP A 67 14.53 13.09 6.09
CA ASP A 67 14.43 14.52 6.32
C ASP A 67 13.17 14.86 7.15
N PHE A 68 13.34 14.89 8.47
CA PHE A 68 12.24 15.17 9.40
C PHE A 68 11.85 16.66 9.43
N ASP A 69 12.82 17.55 9.20
CA ASP A 69 12.59 18.99 9.25
C ASP A 69 11.73 19.44 8.06
N GLY A 70 12.13 19.03 6.85
CA GLY A 70 11.34 19.25 5.64
C GLY A 70 9.96 18.62 5.75
N ALA A 71 9.87 17.38 6.26
CA ALA A 71 8.57 16.70 6.43
C ALA A 71 7.59 17.51 7.28
N PHE A 72 8.06 18.05 8.41
CA PHE A 72 7.23 18.85 9.31
C PHE A 72 6.85 20.21 8.72
N HIS A 73 7.75 20.79 7.92
CA HIS A 73 7.52 22.04 7.20
C HIS A 73 6.44 21.90 6.12
N TYR A 74 6.44 20.79 5.36
CA TYR A 74 5.45 20.54 4.31
C TYR A 74 4.07 20.20 4.86
N ASN A 75 3.97 19.36 5.90
CA ASN A 75 2.69 19.06 6.52
C ASN A 75 2.85 18.53 7.96
N ARG A 76 2.40 19.31 8.95
CA ARG A 76 2.44 18.90 10.37
C ARG A 76 1.63 17.64 10.69
N LEU A 77 0.58 17.34 9.90
CA LEU A 77 -0.21 16.11 10.08
C LEU A 77 0.61 14.85 9.75
N VAL A 78 1.77 14.98 9.11
CA VAL A 78 2.63 13.84 8.78
C VAL A 78 3.02 13.03 10.02
N VAL A 79 3.12 13.67 11.20
CA VAL A 79 3.43 12.99 12.46
C VAL A 79 2.36 11.98 12.87
N ILE A 80 1.12 12.19 12.46
CA ILE A 80 0.01 11.25 12.72
C ILE A 80 -0.15 10.30 11.53
N VAL A 81 -0.10 10.83 10.32
CA VAL A 81 -0.37 10.06 9.10
C VAL A 81 0.72 9.02 8.84
N ALA A 82 2.00 9.37 9.01
CA ALA A 82 3.11 8.46 8.78
C ALA A 82 3.05 7.20 9.66
N PRO A 83 2.95 7.28 11.01
CA PRO A 83 2.84 6.08 11.83
C PRO A 83 1.56 5.29 11.57
N MET A 84 0.45 5.94 11.22
CA MET A 84 -0.76 5.25 10.80
C MET A 84 -0.54 4.45 9.51
N LEU A 85 0.14 5.03 8.51
CA LEU A 85 0.50 4.36 7.26
C LEU A 85 1.40 3.15 7.53
N ILE A 86 2.43 3.33 8.34
CA ILE A 86 3.37 2.26 8.73
C ILE A 86 2.60 1.13 9.43
N TYR A 87 1.70 1.45 10.36
CA TYR A 87 0.89 0.47 11.06
C TYR A 87 0.01 -0.36 10.11
N ILE A 88 -0.68 0.29 9.17
CA ILE A 88 -1.52 -0.39 8.17
C ILE A 88 -0.65 -1.31 7.31
N TRP A 89 0.54 -0.85 6.91
CA TRP A 89 1.46 -1.61 6.09
C TRP A 89 1.97 -2.87 6.81
N ILE A 90 2.43 -2.73 8.06
CA ILE A 90 2.86 -3.86 8.92
C ILE A 90 1.71 -4.85 9.15
N LYS A 91 0.50 -4.35 9.47
CA LYS A 91 -0.68 -5.20 9.68
C LYS A 91 -1.04 -5.98 8.42
N SER A 92 -0.98 -5.33 7.26
CA SER A 92 -1.21 -5.98 5.95
C SER A 92 -0.23 -7.13 5.74
N ILE A 93 1.05 -6.91 6.03
CA ILE A 93 2.10 -7.93 5.96
C ILE A 93 1.79 -9.09 6.95
N ALA A 94 1.53 -8.78 8.22
CA ALA A 94 1.27 -9.77 9.26
C ALA A 94 0.04 -10.65 8.99
N VAL A 95 -1.08 -10.06 8.56
CA VAL A 95 -2.30 -10.79 8.18
C VAL A 95 -2.03 -11.74 7.01
N SER A 96 -1.19 -11.32 6.07
CA SER A 96 -0.85 -12.10 4.89
C SER A 96 0.00 -13.32 5.22
N PHE A 97 0.88 -13.23 6.23
CA PHE A 97 1.58 -14.40 6.77
C PHE A 97 0.64 -15.37 7.50
N ARG A 98 -0.35 -14.86 8.25
CA ARG A 98 -1.31 -15.70 8.99
C ARG A 98 -2.24 -16.51 8.07
N LYS A 99 -2.71 -15.92 6.96
CA LYS A 99 -3.55 -16.61 5.97
C LYS A 99 -2.82 -17.75 5.25
N ARG A 100 -1.52 -17.59 4.95
CA ARG A 100 -0.71 -18.65 4.30
C ARG A 100 -0.65 -19.93 5.13
N LYS A 101 -0.57 -19.83 6.46
CA LYS A 101 -0.52 -20.99 7.36
C LYS A 101 -1.82 -21.80 7.39
N ILE A 102 -2.96 -21.12 7.30
CA ILE A 102 -4.30 -21.75 7.30
C ILE A 102 -4.58 -22.42 5.96
N ILE A 103 -4.29 -21.75 4.83
CA ILE A 103 -4.53 -22.28 3.48
C ILE A 103 -3.64 -23.50 3.19
N ASN A 104 -2.36 -23.48 3.56
CA ASN A 104 -1.47 -24.66 3.39
C ASN A 104 -1.94 -25.88 4.20
N THR A 105 -2.61 -25.66 5.34
CA THR A 105 -3.13 -26.76 6.16
C THR A 105 -4.38 -27.39 5.54
N PHE A 106 -5.25 -26.60 4.91
CA PHE A 106 -6.43 -27.10 4.20
C PHE A 106 -6.09 -27.73 2.84
N GLY A 107 -5.12 -27.18 2.10
CA GLY A 107 -4.70 -27.70 0.78
C GLY A 107 -4.03 -29.08 0.82
N ARG A 108 -3.45 -29.48 1.96
CA ARG A 108 -2.85 -30.82 2.14
C ARG A 108 -3.87 -31.94 2.36
N ASN A 109 -5.09 -31.61 2.80
CA ASN A 109 -6.12 -32.58 3.15
C ASN A 109 -7.19 -32.79 2.07
N SER A 110 -7.17 -32.03 0.97
CA SER A 110 -8.17 -32.15 -0.11
C SER A 110 -7.79 -33.15 -1.22
N THR A 111 -6.58 -33.69 -1.23
CA THR A 111 -6.15 -34.73 -2.19
C THR A 111 -6.52 -36.15 -1.78
N LYS A 112 -7.23 -36.34 -0.65
CA LYS A 112 -7.66 -37.67 -0.17
C LYS A 112 -9.17 -37.94 -0.24
N THR A 113 -9.96 -37.03 -0.79
CA THR A 113 -11.45 -37.12 -0.81
C THR A 113 -12.05 -36.96 -2.21
N GLN A 114 -11.38 -37.51 -3.22
CA GLN A 114 -11.93 -37.67 -4.58
C GLN A 114 -11.99 -39.16 -4.97
N ILE A 115 -12.59 -40.01 -4.12
CA ILE A 115 -13.16 -41.30 -4.54
C ILE A 115 -14.43 -41.54 -3.69
N TRP A 116 -15.53 -40.90 -4.07
CA TRP A 116 -16.87 -41.37 -3.68
C TRP A 116 -17.71 -41.39 -4.94
N THR A 117 -17.75 -42.55 -5.59
CA THR A 117 -18.69 -42.87 -6.66
C THR A 117 -20.02 -43.26 -6.04
N PRO A 118 -21.13 -42.59 -6.38
CA PRO A 118 -22.44 -43.20 -6.30
C PRO A 118 -23.03 -43.41 -7.69
N THR A 119 -23.54 -44.64 -7.87
CA THR A 119 -24.64 -45.08 -8.75
C THR A 119 -24.36 -45.13 -10.26
N ARG A 120 -24.74 -46.20 -10.98
CA ARG A 120 -25.84 -47.15 -10.79
C ARG A 120 -25.42 -48.56 -11.20
#